data_AF-W9KPA4-F1
#
_entry.id   AF-W9KPA4-F1
#
_cell.length_a   1.000
_cell.length_b   1.000
_cell.length_c   1.000
_cell.angle_alpha   90.00
_cell.angle_beta   90.00
_cell.angle_gamma   90.00
#
_symmetry.space_group_name_H-M   'P 1'
#
loop_
_entity.id
_entity.type
_entity.pdbx_description
1 polymer ?
#
loop_
_entity_poly.entity_id
_entity_poly.type
_entity_poly.pdbx_seq_one_letter_code
_entity_poly.pdbx_strand_id
1 'polypeptide(L)'
;MDKKAPQDTPAPKSNQDDESFKNDTVVNATDVEITTKSRMSAITTVLTSGLALFSDGYNAQIIGYMNPIFAKLYPDSFSSSIKTRLSNAFLIGEVLGMLFFGYAIDRLGRRTGIVFATLFLVLGIILATAAHGKTELGMFWMMIVGRGVAGFGAGGEYPTCGTGSTEASDETSFVRRRRGLLVAAATDFSIDLGFVMAGVVALIVLAAYHQHVGDGVWRINFGIGFILPVALLFLRLRQFDSTQYKKHAIKHDIPYLLVIKRYWKPMLGTSLAWFFYDFVTYPFGIFSSTIIATLNPNDTLQQNIGFGTVVNCFYLPGCVVGGLLMDRIGRRQTMTLGFLGWTILGFIIGGALSPIQSVFPLFIVLYGIFNALGEMGPGVATFLCAAESFPTPLRGHFLGFAAAMGKAGAAIGTQAFTPIQDSFSDKQRGIQAVFLIGAAFAAVGGLVAWFLIPDKDKELESEDAQFRLYLEQNGYKGSFGEALKD
;
A
#
# COMPACT_ATOMS: atom_id res chain seq x y z
N MET A 1 46.48 -3.18 -92.11
CA MET A 1 47.27 -4.23 -91.45
C MET A 1 47.69 -3.73 -90.09
N ASP A 2 47.26 -4.45 -89.07
CA ASP A 2 47.90 -4.71 -87.78
C ASP A 2 48.02 -3.68 -86.63
N LYS A 3 47.66 -4.23 -85.46
CA LYS A 3 47.99 -3.95 -84.06
C LYS A 3 47.12 -2.96 -83.27
N LYS A 4 46.38 -3.50 -82.28
CA LYS A 4 46.37 -2.99 -80.89
C LYS A 4 45.90 -4.06 -79.88
N ALA A 5 46.42 -3.93 -78.66
CA ALA A 5 46.44 -4.83 -77.52
C ALA A 5 45.07 -5.12 -76.85
N PRO A 6 44.96 -6.13 -75.95
CA PRO A 6 43.70 -6.58 -75.36
C PRO A 6 43.29 -5.76 -74.12
N GLN A 7 41.98 -5.54 -73.96
CA GLN A 7 41.36 -4.94 -72.78
C GLN A 7 40.57 -5.98 -71.97
N ASP A 8 40.71 -5.84 -70.64
CA ASP A 8 40.19 -6.66 -69.54
C ASP A 8 38.66 -6.80 -69.47
N THR A 9 38.20 -8.00 -69.09
CA THR A 9 36.95 -8.20 -68.34
C THR A 9 37.23 -9.16 -67.17
N PRO A 10 36.98 -8.78 -65.89
CA PRO A 10 37.18 -9.69 -64.76
C PRO A 10 36.01 -10.66 -64.58
N ALA A 11 36.36 -11.90 -64.22
CA ALA A 11 35.48 -12.97 -63.78
C ALA A 11 34.72 -12.62 -62.47
N PRO A 12 33.57 -13.26 -62.17
CA PRO A 12 32.78 -12.95 -60.99
C PRO A 12 33.47 -13.46 -59.72
N LYS A 13 33.61 -12.56 -58.72
CA LYS A 13 34.11 -12.89 -57.38
C LYS A 13 33.03 -13.62 -56.55
N SER A 14 33.53 -14.56 -55.76
CA SER A 14 32.89 -15.44 -54.79
C SER A 14 31.81 -14.82 -53.90
N ASN A 15 30.64 -15.48 -53.84
CA ASN A 15 29.70 -15.36 -52.72
C ASN A 15 30.32 -16.00 -51.47
N GLN A 16 30.71 -15.18 -50.49
CA GLN A 16 31.16 -15.65 -49.18
C GLN A 16 30.49 -14.92 -48.00
N ASP A 17 29.31 -14.32 -48.23
CA ASP A 17 28.61 -13.48 -47.24
C ASP A 17 27.18 -13.96 -46.88
N ASP A 18 26.84 -15.23 -47.08
CA ASP A 18 25.45 -15.73 -46.88
C ASP A 18 25.30 -16.83 -45.81
N GLU A 19 26.29 -17.04 -44.94
CA GLU A 19 26.20 -18.03 -43.83
C GLU A 19 26.11 -17.43 -42.42
N SER A 20 26.14 -16.11 -42.23
CA SER A 20 26.10 -15.51 -40.87
C SER A 20 24.69 -15.16 -40.34
N PHE A 21 23.62 -15.38 -41.11
CA PHE A 21 22.26 -14.92 -40.75
C PHE A 21 21.23 -16.02 -40.50
N LYS A 22 21.65 -17.26 -40.20
CA LYS A 22 20.70 -18.39 -39.97
C LYS A 22 20.79 -19.12 -38.63
N ASN A 23 21.50 -18.60 -37.62
CA ASN A 23 21.64 -19.30 -36.33
C ASN A 23 20.96 -18.67 -35.09
N ASP A 24 20.16 -17.60 -35.23
CA ASP A 24 19.55 -16.92 -34.06
C ASP A 24 18.07 -17.28 -33.77
N THR A 25 17.56 -18.41 -34.27
CA THR A 25 16.19 -18.86 -33.96
C THR A 25 16.13 -20.33 -33.55
N VAL A 26 16.92 -20.71 -32.55
CA VAL A 26 16.58 -21.84 -31.68
C VAL A 26 16.18 -21.27 -30.32
N VAL A 27 14.93 -20.83 -30.20
CA VAL A 27 14.33 -20.63 -28.88
C VAL A 27 14.12 -22.03 -28.31
N ASN A 28 14.99 -22.47 -27.39
CA ASN A 28 14.91 -23.80 -26.80
C ASN A 28 13.54 -23.99 -26.14
N ALA A 29 12.93 -25.17 -26.30
CA ALA A 29 11.66 -25.50 -25.65
C ALA A 29 11.75 -25.36 -24.12
N THR A 30 12.91 -25.62 -23.53
CA THR A 30 13.22 -25.34 -22.12
C THR A 30 13.18 -23.84 -21.80
N ASP A 31 13.70 -22.97 -22.65
CA ASP A 31 13.63 -21.51 -22.45
C ASP A 31 12.20 -20.98 -22.60
N VAL A 32 11.40 -21.55 -23.51
CA VAL A 32 9.96 -21.26 -23.66
C VAL A 32 9.16 -21.74 -22.43
N GLU A 33 9.48 -22.92 -21.92
CA GLU A 33 8.82 -23.51 -20.76
C GLU A 33 9.20 -22.79 -19.46
N ILE A 34 10.47 -22.39 -19.31
CA ILE A 34 10.96 -21.55 -18.21
C ILE A 34 10.30 -20.17 -18.25
N THR A 35 10.20 -19.53 -19.43
CA THR A 35 9.54 -18.22 -19.56
C THR A 35 8.03 -18.28 -19.28
N THR A 36 7.34 -19.35 -19.73
CA THR A 36 5.90 -19.54 -19.45
C THR A 36 5.65 -19.79 -17.97
N LYS A 37 6.48 -20.62 -17.32
CA LYS A 37 6.39 -20.90 -15.88
C LYS A 37 6.75 -19.68 -15.03
N SER A 38 7.74 -18.88 -15.45
CA SER A 38 8.09 -17.59 -14.82
C SER A 38 6.93 -16.61 -14.88
N ARG A 39 6.31 -16.43 -16.06
CA ARG A 39 5.18 -15.51 -16.26
C ARG A 39 3.96 -15.90 -15.43
N MET A 40 3.66 -17.20 -15.35
CA MET A 40 2.56 -17.71 -14.52
C MET A 40 2.85 -17.54 -13.02
N SER A 41 4.10 -17.69 -12.60
CA SER A 41 4.54 -17.40 -11.23
C SER A 41 4.43 -15.91 -10.88
N ALA A 42 4.80 -15.01 -11.81
CA ALA A 42 4.69 -13.57 -11.63
C ALA A 42 3.22 -13.13 -11.47
N ILE A 43 2.34 -13.59 -12.36
CA ILE A 43 0.89 -13.31 -12.27
C ILE A 43 0.31 -13.82 -10.95
N THR A 44 0.65 -15.05 -10.56
CA THR A 44 0.17 -15.64 -9.31
C THR A 44 0.64 -14.84 -8.09
N THR A 45 1.88 -14.33 -8.12
CA THR A 45 2.44 -13.49 -7.06
C THR A 45 1.70 -12.17 -6.95
N VAL A 46 1.47 -11.47 -8.07
CA VAL A 46 0.73 -10.19 -8.11
C VAL A 46 -0.70 -10.37 -7.60
N LEU A 47 -1.40 -11.42 -8.04
CA LEU A 47 -2.77 -11.70 -7.60
C LEU A 47 -2.83 -12.04 -6.10
N THR A 48 -1.90 -12.86 -5.61
CA THR A 48 -1.83 -13.21 -4.18
C THR A 48 -1.51 -11.98 -3.34
N SER A 49 -0.64 -11.10 -3.82
CA SER A 49 -0.33 -9.82 -3.18
C SER A 49 -1.55 -8.89 -3.12
N GLY A 50 -2.28 -8.74 -4.22
CA GLY A 50 -3.50 -7.93 -4.25
C GLY A 50 -4.57 -8.45 -3.30
N LEU A 51 -4.82 -9.77 -3.28
CA LEU A 51 -5.78 -10.37 -2.34
C LEU A 51 -5.37 -10.21 -0.87
N ALA A 52 -4.07 -10.28 -0.57
CA ALA A 52 -3.56 -10.03 0.79
C ALA A 52 -3.82 -8.58 1.21
N LEU A 53 -3.42 -7.61 0.39
CA LEU A 53 -3.61 -6.20 0.68
C LEU A 53 -5.10 -5.79 0.69
N PHE A 54 -5.95 -6.42 -0.12
CA PHE A 54 -7.40 -6.29 0.00
C PHE A 54 -7.91 -6.76 1.37
N SER A 55 -7.41 -7.90 1.85
CA SER A 55 -7.77 -8.42 3.16
C SER A 55 -7.35 -7.49 4.28
N ASP A 56 -6.15 -6.93 4.17
CA ASP A 56 -5.65 -5.92 5.11
C ASP A 56 -6.56 -4.69 5.13
N GLY A 57 -6.86 -4.13 3.96
CA GLY A 57 -7.77 -3.01 3.81
C GLY A 57 -9.12 -3.24 4.49
N TYR A 58 -9.75 -4.40 4.25
CA TYR A 58 -11.01 -4.78 4.92
C TYR A 58 -10.89 -4.72 6.45
N ASN A 59 -9.85 -5.35 7.01
CA ASN A 59 -9.66 -5.48 8.46
C ASN A 59 -9.29 -4.14 9.14
N ALA A 60 -8.55 -3.28 8.42
CA ALA A 60 -8.23 -1.93 8.83
C ALA A 60 -9.49 -1.04 8.88
N GLN A 61 -10.34 -1.08 7.85
CA GLN A 61 -11.46 -0.15 7.71
C GLN A 61 -12.75 -0.58 8.42
N ILE A 62 -12.98 -1.89 8.62
CA ILE A 62 -14.25 -2.38 9.17
C ILE A 62 -14.61 -1.74 10.52
N ILE A 63 -13.61 -1.41 11.35
CA ILE A 63 -13.84 -0.71 12.62
C ILE A 63 -14.49 0.67 12.46
N GLY A 64 -14.20 1.37 11.36
CA GLY A 64 -14.80 2.66 11.05
C GLY A 64 -16.32 2.59 10.89
N TYR A 65 -16.84 1.49 10.36
CA TYR A 65 -18.27 1.24 10.23
C TYR A 65 -18.89 0.63 11.49
N MET A 66 -18.08 -0.05 12.32
CA MET A 66 -18.55 -0.58 13.60
C MET A 66 -18.61 0.48 14.71
N ASN A 67 -17.81 1.55 14.63
CA ASN A 67 -17.80 2.64 15.61
C ASN A 67 -19.21 3.23 15.87
N PRO A 68 -20.02 3.60 14.85
CA PRO A 68 -21.39 4.05 15.07
C PRO A 68 -22.31 2.98 15.69
N ILE A 69 -22.06 1.69 15.40
CA ILE A 69 -22.82 0.57 15.97
C ILE A 69 -22.49 0.41 17.45
N PHE A 70 -21.21 0.44 17.82
CA PHE A 70 -20.77 0.38 19.22
C PHE A 70 -21.26 1.56 20.03
N ALA A 71 -21.25 2.77 19.47
CA ALA A 71 -21.80 3.95 20.13
C ALA A 71 -23.30 3.80 20.46
N LYS A 72 -24.05 3.07 19.63
CA LYS A 72 -25.48 2.79 19.87
C LYS A 72 -25.71 1.61 20.82
N LEU A 73 -24.88 0.57 20.76
CA LEU A 73 -25.03 -0.63 21.57
C LEU A 73 -24.54 -0.47 23.01
N TYR A 74 -23.45 0.27 23.20
CA TYR A 74 -22.76 0.40 24.49
C TYR A 74 -22.53 1.88 24.86
N PRO A 75 -23.61 2.69 25.00
CA PRO A 75 -23.48 4.14 25.14
C PRO A 75 -22.65 4.56 26.36
N ASP A 76 -22.72 3.82 27.46
CA ASP A 76 -22.02 4.16 28.71
C ASP A 76 -20.54 3.71 28.70
N SER A 77 -20.23 2.60 28.02
CA SER A 77 -18.88 2.01 27.99
C SER A 77 -18.05 2.47 26.79
N PHE A 78 -18.68 2.86 25.68
CA PHE A 78 -18.02 3.23 24.44
C PHE A 78 -17.60 4.71 24.42
N SER A 79 -16.70 5.07 25.34
CA SER A 79 -16.10 6.40 25.41
C SER A 79 -15.27 6.75 24.17
N SER A 80 -15.00 8.04 23.96
CA SER A 80 -14.08 8.52 22.92
C SER A 80 -12.71 7.86 23.00
N SER A 81 -12.19 7.63 24.21
CA SER A 81 -10.92 6.92 24.42
C SER A 81 -10.96 5.47 23.91
N ILE A 82 -12.04 4.73 24.17
CA ILE A 82 -12.20 3.35 23.69
C ILE A 82 -12.35 3.33 22.18
N LYS A 83 -13.18 4.22 21.60
CA LYS A 83 -13.30 4.39 20.15
C LYS A 83 -11.93 4.60 19.50
N THR A 84 -11.15 5.57 19.98
CA THR A 84 -9.82 5.86 19.42
C THR A 84 -8.88 4.66 19.57
N ARG A 85 -8.80 4.03 20.75
CA ARG A 85 -7.93 2.86 20.98
C ARG A 85 -8.29 1.70 20.06
N LEU A 86 -9.58 1.44 19.87
CA LEU A 86 -10.06 0.33 19.06
C LEU A 86 -9.81 0.56 17.57
N SER A 87 -9.99 1.79 17.09
CA SER A 87 -9.60 2.19 15.74
C SER A 87 -8.09 2.13 15.52
N ASN A 88 -7.29 2.50 16.53
CA ASN A 88 -5.84 2.62 16.39
C ASN A 88 -5.07 1.30 16.60
N ALA A 89 -5.65 0.34 17.31
CA ALA A 89 -4.97 -0.90 17.70
C ALA A 89 -4.37 -1.66 16.51
N PHE A 90 -5.12 -1.77 15.41
CA PHE A 90 -4.68 -2.45 14.20
C PHE A 90 -3.45 -1.76 13.59
N LEU A 91 -3.48 -0.43 13.44
CA LEU A 91 -2.38 0.37 12.89
C LEU A 91 -1.10 0.25 13.73
N ILE A 92 -1.22 0.31 15.06
CA ILE A 92 -0.07 0.11 15.97
C ILE A 92 0.50 -1.30 15.80
N GLY A 93 -0.37 -2.30 15.68
CA GLY A 93 0.02 -3.67 15.35
C GLY A 93 0.84 -3.72 14.06
N GLU A 94 0.34 -3.10 12.99
CA GLU A 94 1.01 -3.06 11.68
C GLU A 94 2.41 -2.45 11.75
N VAL A 95 2.59 -1.34 12.46
CA VAL A 95 3.92 -0.71 12.65
C VAL A 95 4.90 -1.71 13.26
N LEU A 96 4.50 -2.38 14.36
CA LEU A 96 5.33 -3.38 15.02
C LEU A 96 5.60 -4.59 14.12
N GLY A 97 4.58 -5.01 13.37
CA GLY A 97 4.66 -6.11 12.40
C GLY A 97 5.64 -5.80 11.27
N MET A 98 5.55 -4.63 10.65
CA MET A 98 6.42 -4.20 9.55
C MET A 98 7.89 -4.13 9.96
N LEU A 99 8.17 -3.59 11.15
CA LEU A 99 9.54 -3.54 11.68
C LEU A 99 10.07 -4.93 12.02
N PHE A 100 9.24 -5.79 12.64
CA PHE A 100 9.63 -7.15 12.99
C PHE A 100 9.83 -8.02 11.75
N PHE A 101 8.81 -8.15 10.90
CA PHE A 101 8.84 -9.00 9.71
C PHE A 101 9.77 -8.45 8.63
N GLY A 102 9.94 -7.13 8.51
CA GLY A 102 10.94 -6.53 7.62
C GLY A 102 12.39 -6.88 7.96
N TYR A 103 12.66 -7.34 9.19
CA TYR A 103 13.96 -7.89 9.61
C TYR A 103 13.96 -9.43 9.68
N ALA A 104 12.88 -10.02 10.19
CA ALA A 104 12.80 -11.45 10.50
C ALA A 104 12.61 -12.31 9.25
N ILE A 105 11.93 -11.82 8.21
CA ILE A 105 11.63 -12.58 6.98
C ILE A 105 12.92 -12.98 6.24
N ASP A 106 13.95 -12.13 6.24
CA ASP A 106 15.24 -12.42 5.63
C ASP A 106 16.07 -13.45 6.42
N ARG A 107 15.80 -13.61 7.72
CA ARG A 107 16.52 -14.52 8.63
C ARG A 107 15.85 -15.88 8.78
N LEU A 108 14.52 -15.90 8.84
CA LEU A 108 13.70 -17.10 9.06
C LEU A 108 13.34 -17.83 7.75
N GLY A 109 13.63 -17.20 6.61
CA GLY A 109 13.17 -17.62 5.30
C GLY A 109 11.80 -17.02 4.96
N ARG A 110 11.66 -16.52 3.73
CA ARG A 110 10.52 -15.69 3.29
C ARG A 110 9.19 -16.42 3.39
N ARG A 111 9.16 -17.70 3.01
CA ARG A 111 7.98 -18.58 3.17
C ARG A 111 7.55 -18.72 4.64
N THR A 112 8.50 -19.03 5.53
CA THR A 112 8.23 -19.22 6.97
C THR A 112 7.69 -17.93 7.60
N GLY A 113 8.33 -16.79 7.30
CA GLY A 113 7.92 -15.49 7.82
C GLY A 113 6.51 -15.07 7.37
N ILE A 114 6.18 -15.27 6.08
CA ILE A 114 4.83 -14.98 5.55
C ILE A 114 3.76 -15.85 6.22
N VAL A 115 4.06 -17.14 6.46
CA VAL A 115 3.13 -18.05 7.15
C VAL A 115 2.87 -17.57 8.58
N PHE A 116 3.93 -17.22 9.33
CA PHE A 116 3.76 -16.68 10.69
C PHE A 116 2.96 -15.36 10.70
N ALA A 117 3.24 -14.44 9.78
CA ALA A 117 2.49 -13.19 9.64
C ALA A 117 0.99 -13.46 9.45
N THR A 118 0.66 -14.39 8.54
CA THR A 118 -0.74 -14.80 8.29
C THR A 118 -1.39 -15.44 9.52
N LEU A 119 -0.65 -16.28 10.27
CA LEU A 119 -1.17 -16.92 11.48
C LEU A 119 -1.50 -15.91 12.57
N PHE A 120 -0.66 -14.88 12.77
CA PHE A 120 -0.95 -13.79 13.69
C PHE A 120 -2.16 -12.96 13.25
N LEU A 121 -2.26 -12.67 11.95
CA LEU A 121 -3.43 -11.97 11.38
C LEU A 121 -4.72 -12.74 11.70
N VAL A 122 -4.74 -14.03 11.37
CA VAL A 122 -5.86 -14.95 11.60
C VAL A 122 -6.21 -15.04 13.09
N LEU A 123 -5.22 -15.24 13.96
CA LEU A 123 -5.41 -15.32 15.41
C LEU A 123 -6.03 -14.02 15.96
N GLY A 124 -5.51 -12.87 15.55
CA GLY A 124 -6.01 -11.58 15.99
C GLY A 124 -7.46 -11.33 15.59
N ILE A 125 -7.85 -11.71 14.36
CA ILE A 125 -9.24 -11.59 13.89
C ILE A 125 -10.16 -12.52 14.69
N ILE A 126 -9.74 -13.77 14.98
CA ILE A 126 -10.49 -14.68 15.84
C ILE A 126 -10.69 -14.04 17.22
N LEU A 127 -9.63 -13.51 17.84
CA LEU A 127 -9.71 -12.87 19.16
C LEU A 127 -10.65 -11.66 19.16
N ALA A 128 -10.59 -10.81 18.14
CA ALA A 128 -11.47 -9.66 18.01
C ALA A 128 -12.93 -10.06 17.78
N THR A 129 -13.17 -11.10 16.96
CA THR A 129 -14.52 -11.63 16.65
C THR A 129 -15.14 -12.33 17.87
N ALA A 130 -14.35 -13.13 18.56
CA ALA A 130 -14.74 -13.88 19.75
C ALA A 130 -14.68 -13.03 21.03
N ALA A 131 -14.40 -11.72 20.92
CA ALA A 131 -14.24 -10.85 22.07
C ALA A 131 -15.44 -10.95 23.01
N HIS A 132 -15.18 -11.30 24.26
CA HIS A 132 -16.17 -11.43 25.32
C HIS A 132 -15.50 -11.13 26.66
N GLY A 133 -16.21 -10.47 27.57
CA GLY A 133 -15.69 -10.11 28.87
C GLY A 133 -16.78 -10.14 29.92
N LYS A 134 -16.39 -10.32 31.19
CA LYS A 134 -17.30 -10.17 32.34
C LYS A 134 -17.90 -8.76 32.44
N THR A 135 -17.21 -7.78 31.84
CA THR A 135 -17.66 -6.40 31.67
C THR A 135 -17.52 -5.99 30.20
N GLU A 136 -18.33 -5.03 29.76
CA GLU A 136 -18.23 -4.46 28.40
C GLU A 136 -16.84 -3.86 28.14
N LEU A 137 -16.25 -3.20 29.14
CA LEU A 137 -14.88 -2.70 29.06
C LEU A 137 -13.86 -3.83 28.86
N GLY A 138 -14.03 -4.96 29.54
CA GLY A 138 -13.19 -6.14 29.37
C GLY A 138 -13.30 -6.73 27.96
N MET A 139 -14.51 -6.76 27.40
CA MET A 139 -14.75 -7.16 26.00
C MET A 139 -14.01 -6.22 25.03
N PHE A 140 -14.12 -4.90 25.21
CA PHE A 140 -13.40 -3.94 24.37
C PHE A 140 -11.87 -4.10 24.46
N TRP A 141 -11.32 -4.37 25.64
CA TRP A 141 -9.88 -4.63 25.78
C TRP A 141 -9.44 -5.91 25.06
N MET A 142 -10.21 -6.99 25.17
CA MET A 142 -9.95 -8.21 24.39
C MET A 142 -9.96 -7.92 22.89
N MET A 143 -10.92 -7.10 22.44
CA MET A 143 -11.03 -6.69 21.04
C MET A 143 -9.86 -5.80 20.60
N ILE A 144 -9.43 -4.84 21.42
CA ILE A 144 -8.27 -3.98 21.18
C ILE A 144 -7.00 -4.82 21.02
N VAL A 145 -6.76 -5.76 21.95
CA VAL A 145 -5.60 -6.66 21.88
C VAL A 145 -5.69 -7.55 20.64
N GLY A 146 -6.86 -8.13 20.36
CA GLY A 146 -7.09 -8.95 19.16
C GLY A 146 -6.80 -8.17 17.87
N ARG A 147 -7.28 -6.93 17.75
CA ARG A 147 -6.98 -6.06 16.60
C ARG A 147 -5.50 -5.72 16.50
N GLY A 148 -4.82 -5.48 17.63
CA GLY A 148 -3.36 -5.28 17.65
C GLY A 148 -2.57 -6.49 17.17
N VAL A 149 -2.96 -7.70 17.59
CA VAL A 149 -2.37 -8.96 17.11
C VAL A 149 -2.66 -9.16 15.61
N ALA A 150 -3.87 -8.82 15.16
CA ALA A 150 -4.24 -8.90 13.74
C ALA A 150 -3.35 -7.96 12.91
N GLY A 151 -3.21 -6.70 13.35
CA GLY A 151 -2.33 -5.71 12.71
C GLY A 151 -0.87 -6.15 12.69
N PHE A 152 -0.36 -6.75 13.76
CA PHE A 152 1.00 -7.30 13.79
C PHE A 152 1.23 -8.35 12.69
N GLY A 153 0.25 -9.21 12.45
CA GLY A 153 0.27 -10.13 11.32
C GLY A 153 0.21 -9.42 9.95
N ALA A 154 -0.71 -8.48 9.79
CA ALA A 154 -0.86 -7.71 8.55
C ALA A 154 0.39 -6.92 8.16
N GLY A 155 1.16 -6.41 9.14
CA GLY A 155 2.41 -5.70 8.89
C GLY A 155 3.48 -6.53 8.15
N GLY A 156 3.40 -7.86 8.18
CA GLY A 156 4.28 -8.74 7.40
C GLY A 156 3.93 -8.84 5.90
N GLU A 157 2.73 -8.42 5.51
CA GLU A 157 2.24 -8.50 4.13
C GLU A 157 2.83 -7.38 3.25
N TYR A 158 2.96 -6.16 3.78
CA TYR A 158 3.49 -5.02 3.04
C TYR A 158 4.90 -5.22 2.44
N PRO A 159 5.94 -5.58 3.23
CA PRO A 159 7.28 -5.76 2.68
C PRO A 159 7.34 -6.91 1.67
N THR A 160 6.46 -7.92 1.82
CA THR A 160 6.48 -9.13 0.99
C THR A 160 5.70 -8.96 -0.31
N CYS A 161 4.50 -8.39 -0.22
CA CYS A 161 3.63 -8.09 -1.35
C CYS A 161 4.20 -6.97 -2.21
N GLY A 162 4.77 -5.92 -1.59
CA GLY A 162 5.31 -4.80 -2.34
C GLY A 162 6.53 -5.13 -3.16
N THR A 163 7.51 -5.78 -2.55
CA THR A 163 8.68 -6.26 -3.29
C THR A 163 8.27 -7.27 -4.36
N GLY A 164 7.37 -8.20 -4.07
CA GLY A 164 6.87 -9.18 -5.03
C GLY A 164 6.19 -8.55 -6.25
N SER A 165 5.30 -7.58 -6.03
CA SER A 165 4.59 -6.89 -7.11
C SER A 165 5.50 -5.98 -7.94
N THR A 166 6.44 -5.28 -7.29
CA THR A 166 7.43 -4.44 -7.99
C THR A 166 8.42 -5.29 -8.80
N GLU A 167 8.92 -6.40 -8.24
CA GLU A 167 9.81 -7.34 -8.93
C GLU A 167 9.11 -7.98 -10.13
N ALA A 168 7.87 -8.44 -9.97
CA ALA A 168 7.07 -9.01 -11.06
C ALA A 168 6.77 -7.98 -12.17
N SER A 169 6.66 -6.70 -11.82
CA SER A 169 6.41 -5.62 -12.76
C SER A 169 7.67 -5.14 -13.50
N ASP A 170 8.83 -5.75 -13.25
CA ASP A 170 10.10 -5.38 -13.89
C ASP A 170 10.62 -6.41 -14.91
N GLU A 171 9.92 -7.54 -15.09
CA GLU A 171 10.37 -8.67 -15.93
C GLU A 171 10.57 -8.35 -17.41
N THR A 172 9.80 -7.41 -17.98
CA THR A 172 9.92 -7.04 -19.41
C THR A 172 9.84 -5.53 -19.61
N SER A 173 10.48 -5.04 -20.67
CA SER A 173 10.48 -3.62 -21.03
C SER A 173 9.07 -3.04 -21.25
N PHE A 174 8.12 -3.85 -21.73
CA PHE A 174 6.72 -3.46 -21.89
C PHE A 174 6.02 -3.26 -20.55
N VAL A 175 6.20 -4.19 -19.60
CA VAL A 175 5.58 -4.16 -18.27
C VAL A 175 6.21 -3.05 -17.41
N ARG A 176 7.53 -2.83 -17.54
CA ARG A 176 8.28 -1.75 -16.87
C ARG A 176 7.73 -0.36 -17.17
N ARG A 177 7.26 -0.12 -18.41
CA ARG A 177 6.64 1.17 -18.82
C ARG A 177 5.28 1.43 -18.17
N ARG A 178 4.61 0.38 -17.68
CA ARG A 178 3.29 0.43 -17.03
C ARG A 178 3.35 0.06 -15.55
N ARG A 179 4.55 0.07 -14.98
CA ARG A 179 4.80 -0.35 -13.60
C ARG A 179 3.98 0.48 -12.61
N GLY A 180 3.79 1.77 -12.88
CA GLY A 180 2.96 2.65 -12.05
C GLY A 180 1.55 2.13 -11.91
N LEU A 181 0.87 1.89 -13.02
CA LEU A 181 -0.49 1.34 -13.01
C LEU A 181 -0.58 -0.06 -12.42
N LEU A 182 0.37 -0.95 -12.73
CA LEU A 182 0.33 -2.34 -12.27
C LEU A 182 0.56 -2.47 -10.77
N VAL A 183 1.53 -1.72 -10.23
CA VAL A 183 1.78 -1.70 -8.79
C VAL A 183 0.60 -1.04 -8.08
N ALA A 184 0.08 0.09 -8.58
CA ALA A 184 -1.10 0.74 -8.01
C ALA A 184 -2.32 -0.21 -7.97
N ALA A 185 -2.56 -0.98 -9.03
CA ALA A 185 -3.64 -1.96 -9.08
C ALA A 185 -3.46 -3.11 -8.06
N ALA A 186 -2.22 -3.61 -7.94
CA ALA A 186 -1.89 -4.73 -7.06
C ALA A 186 -1.74 -4.35 -5.58
N THR A 187 -1.70 -3.04 -5.27
CA THR A 187 -1.47 -2.52 -3.92
C THR A 187 -2.64 -1.65 -3.49
N ASP A 188 -2.55 -0.33 -3.61
CA ASP A 188 -3.53 0.59 -3.03
C ASP A 188 -4.94 0.39 -3.56
N PHE A 189 -5.12 0.15 -4.87
CA PHE A 189 -6.45 -0.17 -5.39
C PHE A 189 -7.06 -1.41 -4.72
N SER A 190 -6.23 -2.41 -4.40
CA SER A 190 -6.70 -3.60 -3.70
C SER A 190 -7.07 -3.28 -2.24
N ILE A 191 -6.25 -2.48 -1.54
CA ILE A 191 -6.52 -2.00 -0.17
C ILE A 191 -7.85 -1.22 -0.13
N ASP A 192 -8.02 -0.26 -1.04
CA ASP A 192 -9.18 0.61 -1.12
C ASP A 192 -10.45 -0.16 -1.51
N LEU A 193 -10.31 -1.18 -2.36
CA LEU A 193 -11.41 -2.10 -2.62
C LEU A 193 -11.81 -2.85 -1.34
N GLY A 194 -10.85 -3.20 -0.49
CA GLY A 194 -11.09 -3.72 0.85
C GLY A 194 -11.87 -2.73 1.74
N PHE A 195 -11.53 -1.43 1.69
CA PHE A 195 -12.24 -0.36 2.43
C PHE A 195 -13.70 -0.22 2.01
N VAL A 196 -13.95 -0.30 0.70
CA VAL A 196 -15.30 -0.26 0.12
C VAL A 196 -16.08 -1.51 0.51
N MET A 197 -15.47 -2.69 0.36
CA MET A 197 -16.12 -3.96 0.69
C MET A 197 -16.44 -4.09 2.18
N ALA A 198 -15.64 -3.51 3.07
CA ALA A 198 -15.97 -3.42 4.50
C ALA A 198 -17.29 -2.67 4.73
N GLY A 199 -17.54 -1.58 3.99
CA GLY A 199 -18.78 -0.81 4.08
C GLY A 199 -19.98 -1.53 3.48
N VAL A 200 -19.79 -2.15 2.31
CA VAL A 200 -20.82 -2.95 1.63
C VAL A 200 -21.23 -4.14 2.51
N VAL A 201 -20.29 -4.88 3.08
CA VAL A 201 -20.58 -5.99 3.98
C VAL A 201 -21.29 -5.51 5.24
N ALA A 202 -20.85 -4.39 5.84
CA ALA A 202 -21.53 -3.81 7.00
C ALA A 202 -23.00 -3.49 6.72
N LEU A 203 -23.32 -2.92 5.55
CA LEU A 203 -24.69 -2.65 5.12
C LEU A 203 -25.50 -3.92 4.88
N ILE A 204 -24.91 -4.94 4.22
CA ILE A 204 -25.59 -6.22 3.98
C ILE A 204 -25.93 -6.92 5.30
N VAL A 205 -24.97 -6.98 6.23
CA VAL A 205 -25.19 -7.59 7.55
C VAL A 205 -26.25 -6.81 8.31
N LEU A 206 -26.20 -5.47 8.31
CA LEU A 206 -27.21 -4.66 8.98
C LEU A 206 -28.61 -4.85 8.36
N ALA A 207 -28.70 -4.99 7.04
CA ALA A 207 -29.94 -5.31 6.34
C ALA A 207 -30.48 -6.70 6.69
N ALA A 208 -29.60 -7.70 6.82
CA ALA A 208 -29.97 -9.05 7.25
C ALA A 208 -30.52 -9.07 8.69
N TYR A 209 -30.10 -8.11 9.53
CA TYR A 209 -30.65 -7.89 10.87
C TYR A 209 -31.87 -6.94 10.89
N HIS A 210 -32.50 -6.71 9.74
CA HIS A 210 -33.64 -5.78 9.61
C HIS A 210 -33.35 -4.39 10.20
N GLN A 211 -32.11 -3.92 10.07
CA GLN A 211 -31.65 -2.64 10.58
C GLN A 211 -31.59 -2.51 12.11
N HIS A 212 -31.78 -3.62 12.83
CA HIS A 212 -31.55 -3.69 14.26
C HIS A 212 -30.07 -3.85 14.56
N VAL A 213 -29.59 -3.04 15.50
CA VAL A 213 -28.23 -3.19 16.04
C VAL A 213 -28.22 -4.29 17.08
N GLY A 214 -27.18 -5.11 17.06
CA GLY A 214 -26.95 -6.15 18.05
C GLY A 214 -25.54 -6.71 17.95
N ASP A 215 -25.13 -7.49 18.94
CA ASP A 215 -23.78 -8.07 19.01
C ASP A 215 -23.42 -8.89 17.77
N GLY A 216 -24.42 -9.59 17.21
CA GLY A 216 -24.24 -10.38 16.00
C GLY A 216 -23.76 -9.56 14.80
N VAL A 217 -24.17 -8.30 14.69
CA VAL A 217 -23.79 -7.43 13.56
C VAL A 217 -22.29 -7.20 13.54
N TRP A 218 -21.70 -6.76 14.66
CA TRP A 218 -20.26 -6.48 14.68
C TRP A 218 -19.41 -7.75 14.67
N ARG A 219 -19.88 -8.84 15.29
CA ARG A 219 -19.18 -10.14 15.28
C ARG A 219 -19.10 -10.73 13.88
N ILE A 220 -20.20 -10.71 13.12
CA ILE A 220 -20.21 -11.22 11.74
C ILE A 220 -19.28 -10.37 10.86
N ASN A 221 -19.31 -9.05 11.01
CA ASN A 221 -18.43 -8.16 10.26
C ASN A 221 -16.94 -8.43 10.52
N PHE A 222 -16.52 -8.60 11.77
CA PHE A 222 -15.13 -9.01 12.04
C PHE A 222 -14.85 -10.45 11.58
N GLY A 223 -15.80 -11.36 11.75
CA GLY A 223 -15.66 -12.77 11.37
C GLY A 223 -15.52 -13.00 9.86
N ILE A 224 -16.17 -12.19 9.01
CA ILE A 224 -16.00 -12.25 7.56
C ILE A 224 -14.57 -11.88 7.16
N GLY A 225 -13.94 -10.95 7.90
CA GLY A 225 -12.54 -10.54 7.70
C GLY A 225 -11.51 -11.65 7.84
N PHE A 226 -11.88 -12.79 8.44
CA PHE A 226 -11.03 -13.98 8.61
C PHE A 226 -11.02 -14.92 7.38
N ILE A 227 -12.05 -14.89 6.54
CA ILE A 227 -12.24 -15.88 5.45
C ILE A 227 -11.08 -15.81 4.45
N LEU A 228 -10.74 -14.59 4.01
CA LEU A 228 -9.72 -14.40 2.98
C LEU A 228 -8.28 -14.68 3.48
N PRO A 229 -7.85 -14.22 4.67
CA PRO A 229 -6.57 -14.61 5.25
C PRO A 229 -6.36 -16.13 5.34
N VAL A 230 -7.41 -16.88 5.70
CA VAL A 230 -7.34 -18.34 5.78
C VAL A 230 -7.21 -18.97 4.40
N ALA A 231 -7.97 -18.50 3.41
CA ALA A 231 -7.81 -18.96 2.03
C ALA A 231 -6.38 -18.68 1.52
N LEU A 232 -5.84 -17.50 1.82
CA LEU A 232 -4.46 -17.11 1.46
C LEU A 232 -3.41 -17.93 2.21
N LEU A 233 -3.65 -18.34 3.45
CA LEU A 233 -2.72 -19.20 4.19
C LEU A 233 -2.44 -20.50 3.43
N PHE A 234 -3.46 -21.14 2.86
CA PHE A 234 -3.29 -22.36 2.06
C PHE A 234 -2.48 -22.12 0.78
N LEU A 235 -2.64 -20.95 0.16
CA LEU A 235 -1.87 -20.54 -1.02
C LEU A 235 -0.41 -20.24 -0.66
N ARG A 236 -0.18 -19.55 0.47
CA ARG A 236 1.14 -19.19 0.99
C ARG A 236 1.96 -20.40 1.43
N LEU A 237 1.30 -21.46 1.92
CA LEU A 237 1.96 -22.74 2.17
C LEU A 237 2.57 -23.35 0.90
N ARG A 238 2.18 -22.92 -0.30
CA ARG A 238 2.68 -23.42 -1.59
C ARG A 238 3.56 -22.42 -2.37
N GLN A 239 3.77 -21.20 -1.88
CA GLN A 239 4.60 -20.21 -2.56
C GLN A 239 6.09 -20.59 -2.54
N PHE A 240 6.76 -20.40 -3.68
CA PHE A 240 8.21 -20.57 -3.85
C PHE A 240 8.90 -19.20 -3.78
N ASP A 241 10.16 -19.15 -3.30
CA ASP A 241 10.94 -17.91 -3.23
C ASP A 241 11.24 -17.33 -4.62
N SER A 242 11.18 -16.00 -4.76
CA SER A 242 11.44 -15.31 -6.04
C SER A 242 12.88 -15.51 -6.53
N THR A 243 13.05 -15.61 -7.84
CA THR A 243 14.36 -15.79 -8.50
C THR A 243 15.26 -14.57 -8.31
N GLN A 244 14.70 -13.36 -8.28
CA GLN A 244 15.45 -12.11 -8.09
C GLN A 244 16.11 -12.00 -6.72
N TYR A 245 15.42 -12.43 -5.66
CA TYR A 245 16.01 -12.49 -4.31
C TYR A 245 17.20 -13.46 -4.27
N LYS A 246 17.08 -14.65 -4.87
CA LYS A 246 18.18 -15.63 -4.94
C LYS A 246 19.42 -15.08 -5.66
N LYS A 247 19.21 -14.29 -6.73
CA LYS A 247 20.29 -13.70 -7.55
C LYS A 247 21.03 -12.53 -6.89
N HIS A 248 20.37 -11.78 -6.02
CA HIS A 248 20.91 -10.50 -5.52
C HIS A 248 21.11 -10.44 -4.00
N ALA A 249 20.59 -11.40 -3.24
CA ALA A 249 20.66 -11.37 -1.78
C ALA A 249 22.11 -11.27 -1.26
N ILE A 250 22.35 -10.29 -0.38
CA ILE A 250 23.56 -10.23 0.45
C ILE A 250 23.27 -11.10 1.67
N LYS A 251 23.86 -12.30 1.73
CA LYS A 251 23.54 -13.28 2.77
C LYS A 251 24.23 -12.97 4.12
N HIS A 252 25.35 -12.25 4.12
CA HIS A 252 26.10 -11.87 5.33
C HIS A 252 26.71 -10.46 5.21
N ASP A 253 26.89 -9.78 6.34
CA ASP A 253 27.63 -8.53 6.52
C ASP A 253 27.13 -7.30 5.74
N ILE A 254 25.82 -7.00 5.80
CA ILE A 254 25.25 -5.79 5.20
C ILE A 254 25.98 -4.53 5.75
N PRO A 255 26.62 -3.70 4.89
CA PRO A 255 27.37 -2.54 5.33
C PRO A 255 26.44 -1.35 5.62
N TYR A 256 25.67 -1.43 6.71
CA TYR A 256 24.62 -0.46 7.07
C TYR A 256 25.09 1.01 7.05
N LEU A 257 26.32 1.29 7.48
CA LEU A 257 26.87 2.66 7.46
C LEU A 257 26.99 3.24 6.05
N LEU A 258 27.51 2.44 5.10
CA LEU A 258 27.64 2.86 3.70
C LEU A 258 26.26 3.02 3.06
N VAL A 259 25.35 2.11 3.37
CA VAL A 259 23.97 2.14 2.89
C VAL A 259 23.25 3.40 3.38
N ILE A 260 23.29 3.69 4.69
CA ILE A 260 22.66 4.88 5.26
C ILE A 260 23.28 6.15 4.65
N LYS A 261 24.61 6.21 4.54
CA LYS A 261 25.31 7.36 3.95
C LYS A 261 24.85 7.65 2.50
N ARG A 262 24.57 6.61 1.72
CA ARG A 262 24.08 6.76 0.34
C ARG A 262 22.58 7.06 0.25
N TYR A 263 21.76 6.39 1.07
CA TYR A 263 20.30 6.39 0.91
C TYR A 263 19.50 7.19 1.96
N TRP A 264 20.15 7.92 2.88
CA TRP A 264 19.43 8.67 3.92
C TRP A 264 18.44 9.69 3.36
N LYS A 265 18.74 10.36 2.23
CA LYS A 265 17.83 11.33 1.61
C LYS A 265 16.57 10.67 1.02
N PRO A 266 16.68 9.68 0.12
CA PRO A 266 15.52 8.92 -0.34
C PRO A 266 14.72 8.32 0.83
N MET A 267 15.40 7.75 1.81
CA MET A 267 14.77 7.19 3.01
C MET A 267 13.93 8.20 3.77
N LEU A 268 14.51 9.38 4.06
CA LEU A 268 13.81 10.45 4.74
C LEU A 268 12.62 10.95 3.92
N GLY A 269 12.81 11.14 2.61
CA GLY A 269 11.76 11.58 1.70
C GLY A 269 10.58 10.61 1.63
N THR A 270 10.84 9.33 1.35
CA THR A 270 9.79 8.31 1.22
C THR A 270 9.07 8.07 2.55
N SER A 271 9.80 8.04 3.67
CA SER A 271 9.21 7.82 4.99
C SER A 271 8.35 9.00 5.44
N LEU A 272 8.83 10.24 5.27
CA LEU A 272 8.06 11.43 5.66
C LEU A 272 6.85 11.64 4.74
N ALA A 273 7.01 11.47 3.43
CA ALA A 273 5.88 11.61 2.50
C ALA A 273 4.76 10.61 2.85
N TRP A 274 5.12 9.35 3.12
CA TRP A 274 4.15 8.33 3.52
C TRP A 274 3.53 8.66 4.88
N PHE A 275 4.34 9.10 5.86
CA PHE A 275 3.84 9.54 7.16
C PHE A 275 2.79 10.65 7.04
N PHE A 276 3.07 11.72 6.28
CA PHE A 276 2.16 12.86 6.14
C PHE A 276 0.88 12.49 5.39
N TYR A 277 1.00 11.61 4.40
CA TYR A 277 -0.15 11.06 3.70
C TYR A 277 -1.04 10.23 4.64
N ASP A 278 -0.47 9.26 5.33
CA ASP A 278 -1.20 8.35 6.20
C ASP A 278 -1.81 9.06 7.42
N PHE A 279 -1.13 10.10 7.94
CA PHE A 279 -1.66 10.96 9.01
C PHE A 279 -3.02 11.57 8.66
N VAL A 280 -3.24 11.86 7.37
CA VAL A 280 -4.50 12.44 6.89
C VAL A 280 -5.43 11.35 6.35
N THR A 281 -4.95 10.42 5.53
CA THR A 281 -5.84 9.48 4.83
C THR A 281 -6.61 8.56 5.79
N TYR A 282 -5.93 7.99 6.81
CA TYR A 282 -6.53 6.98 7.68
C TYR A 282 -7.62 7.55 8.59
N PRO A 283 -7.43 8.68 9.30
CA PRO A 283 -8.49 9.24 10.13
C PRO A 283 -9.72 9.65 9.31
N PHE A 284 -9.50 10.21 8.12
CA PHE A 284 -10.60 10.57 7.22
C PHE A 284 -11.27 9.33 6.61
N GLY A 285 -10.56 8.23 6.35
CA GLY A 285 -11.18 6.96 5.93
C GLY A 285 -11.95 6.28 7.07
N ILE A 286 -11.28 6.02 8.19
CA ILE A 286 -11.81 5.28 9.35
C ILE A 286 -12.98 6.02 10.00
N PHE A 287 -12.89 7.34 10.18
CA PHE A 287 -13.94 8.12 10.83
C PHE A 287 -14.94 8.74 9.85
N SER A 288 -14.89 8.41 8.55
CA SER A 288 -15.80 8.92 7.52
C SER A 288 -17.28 8.86 7.94
N SER A 289 -17.75 7.69 8.39
CA SER A 289 -19.12 7.47 8.85
C SER A 289 -19.49 8.35 10.06
N THR A 290 -18.53 8.63 10.96
CA THR A 290 -18.74 9.47 12.15
C THR A 290 -18.71 10.97 11.80
N ILE A 291 -17.81 11.39 10.90
CA ILE A 291 -17.77 12.74 10.35
C ILE A 291 -19.11 13.03 9.66
N ILE A 292 -19.56 12.10 8.84
CA ILE A 292 -20.83 12.20 8.13
C ILE A 292 -22.01 12.23 9.10
N ALA A 293 -22.04 11.37 10.12
CA ALA A 293 -23.09 11.39 11.15
C ALA A 293 -23.23 12.76 11.82
N THR A 294 -22.11 13.46 12.02
CA THR A 294 -22.11 14.79 12.65
C THR A 294 -22.74 15.87 11.76
N LEU A 295 -22.69 15.70 10.43
CA LEU A 295 -23.13 16.69 9.46
C LEU A 295 -24.41 16.29 8.71
N ASN A 296 -24.86 15.04 8.84
CA ASN A 296 -26.02 14.51 8.13
C ASN A 296 -27.33 15.03 8.77
N PRO A 297 -28.20 15.73 8.01
CA PRO A 297 -29.47 16.24 8.54
C PRO A 297 -30.43 15.16 9.07
N ASN A 298 -30.38 13.95 8.52
CA ASN A 298 -31.28 12.85 8.88
C ASN A 298 -30.70 11.93 9.97
N ASP A 299 -29.37 11.96 10.17
CA ASP A 299 -28.57 11.15 11.10
C ASP A 299 -29.07 9.71 11.33
N THR A 300 -29.24 8.94 10.24
CA THR A 300 -29.54 7.51 10.34
C THR A 300 -28.30 6.66 10.16
N LEU A 301 -28.17 5.60 10.97
CA LEU A 301 -27.01 4.69 10.94
C LEU A 301 -26.73 4.15 9.53
N GLN A 302 -27.78 3.75 8.80
CA GLN A 302 -27.68 3.23 7.43
C GLN A 302 -27.14 4.28 6.46
N GLN A 303 -27.67 5.50 6.52
CA GLN A 303 -27.20 6.58 5.66
C GLN A 303 -25.76 6.95 5.98
N ASN A 304 -25.38 7.00 7.25
CA ASN A 304 -24.02 7.36 7.66
C ASN A 304 -22.99 6.32 7.20
N ILE A 305 -23.30 5.02 7.34
CA ILE A 305 -22.47 3.93 6.81
C ILE A 305 -22.47 3.95 5.26
N GLY A 306 -23.62 4.16 4.64
CA GLY A 306 -23.77 4.21 3.19
C GLY A 306 -22.98 5.36 2.55
N PHE A 307 -23.13 6.57 3.05
CA PHE A 307 -22.36 7.72 2.58
C PHE A 307 -20.86 7.57 2.89
N GLY A 308 -20.49 6.99 4.04
CA GLY A 308 -19.07 6.66 4.31
C GLY A 308 -18.50 5.68 3.28
N THR A 309 -19.30 4.67 2.90
CA THR A 309 -18.94 3.72 1.84
C THR A 309 -18.81 4.42 0.49
N VAL A 310 -19.74 5.33 0.15
CA VAL A 310 -19.67 6.13 -1.08
C VAL A 310 -18.42 6.98 -1.12
N VAL A 311 -18.07 7.67 -0.02
CA VAL A 311 -16.83 8.45 0.07
C VAL A 311 -15.61 7.56 -0.16
N ASN A 312 -15.59 6.35 0.39
CA ASN A 312 -14.50 5.41 0.16
C ASN A 312 -14.44 4.89 -1.29
N CYS A 313 -15.56 4.82 -2.02
CA CYS A 313 -15.55 4.44 -3.44
C CYS A 313 -14.74 5.43 -4.30
N PHE A 314 -14.54 6.67 -3.86
CA PHE A 314 -13.75 7.66 -4.59
C PHE A 314 -12.24 7.39 -4.52
N TYR A 315 -11.74 6.59 -3.57
CA TYR A 315 -10.33 6.17 -3.57
C TYR A 315 -10.01 5.41 -4.87
N LEU A 316 -10.86 4.47 -5.28
CA LEU A 316 -10.67 3.59 -6.45
C LEU A 316 -10.34 4.33 -7.76
N PRO A 317 -11.15 5.30 -8.25
CA PRO A 317 -10.78 6.07 -9.43
C PRO A 317 -9.54 6.94 -9.18
N GLY A 318 -9.32 7.41 -7.96
CA GLY A 318 -8.09 8.08 -7.54
C GLY A 318 -6.85 7.21 -7.82
N CYS A 319 -6.80 5.96 -7.35
CA CYS A 319 -5.66 5.07 -7.57
C CYS A 319 -5.41 4.84 -9.06
N VAL A 320 -6.47 4.61 -9.84
CA VAL A 320 -6.35 4.35 -11.29
C VAL A 320 -5.77 5.57 -12.01
N VAL A 321 -6.30 6.77 -11.73
CA VAL A 321 -5.80 8.01 -12.32
C VAL A 321 -4.35 8.25 -11.89
N GLY A 322 -4.04 8.03 -10.62
CA GLY A 322 -2.69 8.18 -10.08
C GLY A 322 -1.67 7.25 -10.74
N GLY A 323 -2.00 5.96 -10.87
CA GLY A 323 -1.19 4.96 -11.56
C GLY A 323 -0.87 5.36 -13.01
N LEU A 324 -1.90 5.83 -13.74
CA LEU A 324 -1.73 6.33 -15.11
C LEU A 324 -0.86 7.60 -15.18
N LEU A 325 -1.01 8.51 -14.21
CA LEU A 325 -0.21 9.73 -14.15
C LEU A 325 1.26 9.41 -13.84
N MET A 326 1.54 8.51 -12.90
CA MET A 326 2.92 8.13 -12.56
C MET A 326 3.72 7.62 -13.77
N ASP A 327 3.06 6.89 -14.67
CA ASP A 327 3.69 6.38 -15.89
C ASP A 327 3.91 7.47 -16.96
N ARG A 328 3.10 8.54 -16.92
CA ARG A 328 3.16 9.66 -17.88
C ARG A 328 4.08 10.81 -17.45
N ILE A 329 3.88 11.34 -16.24
CA ILE A 329 4.54 12.57 -15.76
C ILE A 329 5.64 12.31 -14.73
N GLY A 330 5.78 11.07 -14.24
CA GLY A 330 6.78 10.70 -13.24
C GLY A 330 6.20 10.63 -11.83
N ARG A 331 6.94 9.97 -10.91
CA ARG A 331 6.42 9.63 -9.57
C ARG A 331 6.40 10.85 -8.65
N ARG A 332 7.47 11.64 -8.62
CA ARG A 332 7.57 12.86 -7.80
C ARG A 332 6.51 13.89 -8.19
N GLN A 333 6.30 14.07 -9.49
CA GLN A 333 5.33 15.01 -10.06
C GLN A 333 3.91 14.61 -9.68
N THR A 334 3.55 13.33 -9.84
CA THR A 334 2.23 12.81 -9.43
C THR A 334 2.00 12.97 -7.93
N MET A 335 2.99 12.61 -7.10
CA MET A 335 2.89 12.76 -5.64
C MET A 335 2.67 14.21 -5.23
N THR A 336 3.47 15.13 -5.77
CA THR A 336 3.37 16.57 -5.46
C THR A 336 2.04 17.15 -5.94
N LEU A 337 1.59 16.76 -7.14
CA LEU A 337 0.31 17.20 -7.70
C LEU A 337 -0.86 16.80 -6.82
N GLY A 338 -0.90 15.55 -6.34
CA GLY A 338 -1.97 15.11 -5.45
C GLY A 338 -1.91 15.81 -4.10
N PHE A 339 -0.73 15.93 -3.46
CA PHE A 339 -0.61 16.70 -2.21
C PHE A 339 -1.10 18.15 -2.36
N LEU A 340 -0.77 18.82 -3.47
CA LEU A 340 -1.20 20.19 -3.73
C LEU A 340 -2.72 20.27 -3.91
N GLY A 341 -3.30 19.41 -4.76
CA GLY A 341 -4.74 19.37 -4.97
C GLY A 341 -5.50 19.04 -3.68
N TRP A 342 -4.98 18.10 -2.91
CA TRP A 342 -5.54 17.67 -1.63
C TRP A 342 -5.49 18.80 -0.58
N THR A 343 -4.38 19.54 -0.53
CA THR A 343 -4.22 20.74 0.31
C THR A 343 -5.25 21.81 -0.05
N ILE A 344 -5.35 22.16 -1.33
CA ILE A 344 -6.27 23.21 -1.80
C ILE A 344 -7.71 22.83 -1.47
N LEU A 345 -8.12 21.61 -1.80
CA LEU A 345 -9.47 21.15 -1.55
C LEU A 345 -9.78 21.02 -0.05
N GLY A 346 -8.82 20.57 0.76
CA GLY A 346 -8.96 20.52 2.22
C GLY A 346 -9.17 21.90 2.84
N PHE A 347 -8.41 22.91 2.39
CA PHE A 347 -8.65 24.30 2.82
C PHE A 347 -9.97 24.87 2.32
N ILE A 348 -10.45 24.49 1.14
CA ILE A 348 -11.77 24.89 0.64
C ILE A 348 -12.89 24.28 1.51
N ILE A 349 -12.85 22.96 1.75
CA ILE A 349 -13.85 22.26 2.56
C ILE A 349 -13.83 22.79 4.00
N GLY A 350 -12.65 22.92 4.61
CA GLY A 350 -12.51 23.48 5.95
C GLY A 350 -12.91 24.95 6.01
N GLY A 351 -12.47 25.80 5.09
CA GLY A 351 -12.79 27.24 5.11
C GLY A 351 -14.26 27.53 4.85
N ALA A 352 -14.90 26.75 3.97
CA ALA A 352 -16.28 26.95 3.52
C ALA A 352 -17.24 25.84 3.98
N LEU A 353 -17.00 25.21 5.14
CA LEU A 353 -17.80 24.07 5.59
C LEU A 353 -19.28 24.40 5.73
N SER A 354 -19.63 25.58 6.28
CA SER A 354 -21.02 25.99 6.49
C SER A 354 -21.84 26.14 5.20
N PRO A 355 -21.38 26.83 4.15
CA PRO A 355 -22.10 26.85 2.89
C PRO A 355 -22.09 25.50 2.18
N ILE A 356 -21.02 24.71 2.28
CA ILE A 356 -20.94 23.38 1.65
C ILE A 356 -21.95 22.41 2.28
N GLN A 357 -22.01 22.32 3.61
CA GLN A 357 -22.93 21.41 4.30
C GLN A 357 -24.41 21.76 4.10
N SER A 358 -24.73 23.02 3.76
CA SER A 358 -26.11 23.44 3.47
C SER A 358 -26.70 22.64 2.30
N VAL A 359 -25.83 22.14 1.42
CA VAL A 359 -26.16 21.16 0.38
C VAL A 359 -25.41 19.87 0.74
N PHE A 360 -25.96 19.08 1.65
CA PHE A 360 -25.28 17.88 2.16
C PHE A 360 -24.71 16.92 1.08
N PRO A 361 -25.38 16.65 -0.05
CA PRO A 361 -24.77 15.87 -1.15
C PRO A 361 -23.49 16.48 -1.73
N LEU A 362 -23.37 17.82 -1.77
CA LEU A 362 -22.16 18.51 -2.20
C LEU A 362 -21.01 18.21 -1.25
N PHE A 363 -21.25 18.21 0.07
CA PHE A 363 -20.25 17.81 1.06
C PHE A 363 -19.73 16.38 0.78
N ILE A 364 -20.63 15.42 0.55
CA ILE A 364 -20.25 14.02 0.27
C ILE A 364 -19.38 13.93 -0.99
N VAL A 365 -19.75 14.61 -2.07
CA VAL A 365 -18.96 14.59 -3.32
C VAL A 365 -17.59 15.25 -3.13
N LEU A 366 -17.52 16.41 -2.49
CA LEU A 366 -16.24 17.09 -2.24
C LEU A 366 -15.34 16.28 -1.30
N TYR A 367 -15.91 15.61 -0.31
CA TYR A 367 -15.18 14.72 0.57
C TYR A 367 -14.67 13.47 -0.18
N GLY A 368 -15.48 12.88 -1.05
CA GLY A 368 -15.02 11.83 -1.96
C GLY A 368 -13.86 12.29 -2.84
N ILE A 369 -13.97 13.45 -3.49
CA ILE A 369 -12.88 14.01 -4.32
C ILE A 369 -11.63 14.31 -3.48
N PHE A 370 -11.80 14.79 -2.25
CA PHE A 370 -10.70 14.98 -1.30
C PHE A 370 -9.93 13.69 -1.08
N ASN A 371 -10.61 12.58 -0.77
CA ASN A 371 -9.97 11.26 -0.65
C ASN A 371 -9.34 10.79 -1.98
N ALA A 372 -10.03 10.97 -3.11
CA ALA A 372 -9.51 10.61 -4.43
C ALA A 372 -8.21 11.34 -4.78
N LEU A 373 -8.06 12.61 -4.40
CA LEU A 373 -6.84 13.39 -4.65
C LEU A 373 -5.67 12.94 -3.77
N GLY A 374 -5.94 12.57 -2.52
CA GLY A 374 -4.97 11.91 -1.65
C GLY A 374 -4.47 10.61 -2.30
N GLU A 375 -5.37 9.83 -2.88
CA GLU A 375 -5.00 8.54 -3.47
C GLU A 375 -4.32 8.64 -4.82
N MET A 376 -4.79 9.55 -5.66
CA MET A 376 -4.21 9.80 -6.98
C MET A 376 -2.75 10.25 -6.90
N GLY A 377 -2.36 11.01 -5.88
CA GLY A 377 -0.98 11.43 -5.72
C GLY A 377 -0.23 10.54 -4.74
N PRO A 378 -0.18 10.94 -3.45
CA PRO A 378 0.67 10.29 -2.49
C PRO A 378 0.31 8.84 -2.16
N GLY A 379 -0.95 8.41 -2.22
CA GLY A 379 -1.32 7.01 -2.02
C GLY A 379 -0.49 6.09 -2.92
N VAL A 380 -0.78 6.11 -4.22
CA VAL A 380 -0.08 5.24 -5.20
C VAL A 380 1.42 5.53 -5.34
N ALA A 381 1.83 6.78 -5.13
CA ALA A 381 3.22 7.16 -5.39
C ALA A 381 4.16 6.82 -4.23
N THR A 382 3.70 6.83 -2.97
CA THR A 382 4.57 6.59 -1.81
C THR A 382 5.12 5.16 -1.84
N PHE A 383 4.25 4.20 -2.10
CA PHE A 383 4.61 2.80 -2.22
C PHE A 383 5.66 2.56 -3.31
N LEU A 384 5.38 3.07 -4.51
CA LEU A 384 6.24 2.87 -5.66
C LEU A 384 7.58 3.60 -5.51
N CYS A 385 7.56 4.84 -5.00
CA CYS A 385 8.79 5.60 -4.73
C CYS A 385 9.67 4.87 -3.71
N ALA A 386 9.07 4.33 -2.64
CA ALA A 386 9.81 3.55 -1.65
C ALA A 386 10.41 2.28 -2.29
N ALA A 387 9.65 1.55 -3.10
CA ALA A 387 10.15 0.34 -3.75
C ALA A 387 11.25 0.61 -4.79
N GLU A 388 11.15 1.71 -5.56
CA GLU A 388 12.11 2.09 -6.61
C GLU A 388 13.36 2.79 -6.05
N SER A 389 13.31 3.35 -4.83
CA SER A 389 14.42 4.13 -4.26
C SER A 389 15.58 3.29 -3.72
N PHE A 390 15.37 2.00 -3.49
CA PHE A 390 16.33 1.13 -2.83
C PHE A 390 16.76 -0.06 -3.71
N PRO A 391 18.03 -0.49 -3.60
CA PRO A 391 18.54 -1.61 -4.35
C PRO A 391 17.87 -2.92 -3.89
N THR A 392 17.71 -3.87 -4.80
CA THR A 392 17.01 -5.15 -4.60
C THR A 392 17.40 -5.89 -3.31
N PRO A 393 18.69 -5.98 -2.91
CA PRO A 393 19.07 -6.72 -1.70
C PRO A 393 18.56 -6.08 -0.41
N LEU A 394 18.24 -4.78 -0.42
CA LEU A 394 17.84 -4.01 0.75
C LEU A 394 16.42 -3.44 0.63
N ARG A 395 15.78 -3.63 -0.53
CA ARG A 395 14.46 -3.08 -0.86
C ARG A 395 13.40 -3.50 0.14
N GLY A 396 13.34 -4.77 0.52
CA GLY A 396 12.37 -5.27 1.50
C GLY A 396 12.50 -4.58 2.86
N HIS A 397 13.72 -4.41 3.36
CA HIS A 397 13.99 -3.79 4.66
C HIS A 397 13.59 -2.31 4.69
N PHE A 398 13.99 -1.57 3.67
CA PHE A 398 13.74 -0.14 3.59
C PHE A 398 12.32 0.23 3.18
N LEU A 399 11.69 -0.58 2.32
CA LEU A 399 10.26 -0.48 2.04
C LEU A 399 9.46 -0.76 3.31
N GLY A 400 9.79 -1.81 4.06
CA GLY A 400 9.14 -2.13 5.33
C GLY A 400 9.28 -1.01 6.36
N PHE A 401 10.46 -0.39 6.47
CA PHE A 401 10.66 0.77 7.34
C PHE A 401 9.85 1.99 6.89
N ALA A 402 9.85 2.33 5.59
CA ALA A 402 9.06 3.44 5.07
C ALA A 402 7.55 3.22 5.27
N ALA A 403 7.07 2.00 5.05
CA ALA A 403 5.69 1.61 5.33
C ALA A 403 5.36 1.71 6.82
N ALA A 404 6.27 1.29 7.71
CA ALA A 404 6.09 1.42 9.16
C ALA A 404 5.99 2.89 9.59
N MET A 405 6.76 3.78 8.96
CA MET A 405 6.63 5.23 9.18
C MET A 405 5.30 5.78 8.64
N GLY A 406 4.82 5.29 7.50
CA GLY A 406 3.46 5.55 7.01
C GLY A 406 2.41 5.19 8.07
N LYS A 407 2.38 3.93 8.50
CA LYS A 407 1.41 3.45 9.51
C LYS A 407 1.57 4.14 10.87
N ALA A 408 2.77 4.59 11.23
CA ALA A 408 2.96 5.44 12.40
C ALA A 408 2.26 6.81 12.23
N GLY A 409 2.33 7.40 11.04
CA GLY A 409 1.54 8.56 10.65
C GLY A 409 0.04 8.31 10.79
N ALA A 410 -0.46 7.20 10.24
CA ALA A 410 -1.85 6.77 10.37
C ALA A 410 -2.29 6.67 11.84
N ALA A 411 -1.45 6.05 12.67
CA ALA A 411 -1.77 5.82 14.07
C ALA A 411 -1.78 7.13 14.90
N ILE A 412 -0.82 8.02 14.63
CA ILE A 412 -0.75 9.33 15.28
C ILE A 412 -1.90 10.23 14.82
N GLY A 413 -2.20 10.24 13.52
CA GLY A 413 -3.35 10.96 12.97
C GLY A 413 -4.66 10.49 13.60
N THR A 414 -4.85 9.17 13.70
CA THR A 414 -6.06 8.56 14.28
C THR A 414 -6.19 8.91 15.76
N GLN A 415 -5.07 8.93 16.48
CA GLN A 415 -5.01 9.33 17.89
C GLN A 415 -5.28 10.83 18.10
N ALA A 416 -4.79 11.69 17.20
CA ALA A 416 -4.94 13.15 17.29
C ALA A 416 -6.33 13.63 16.86
N PHE A 417 -7.00 12.88 15.99
CA PHE A 417 -8.26 13.26 15.37
C PHE A 417 -9.38 13.57 16.37
N THR A 418 -9.67 12.65 17.30
CA THR A 418 -10.76 12.82 18.28
C THR A 418 -10.49 13.99 19.24
N PRO A 419 -9.29 14.15 19.83
CA PRO A 419 -8.96 15.34 20.61
C PRO A 419 -9.11 16.67 19.86
N ILE A 420 -8.76 16.72 18.56
CA ILE A 420 -8.95 17.92 17.74
C ILE A 420 -10.45 18.25 17.65
N GLN A 421 -11.30 17.27 17.37
CA GLN A 421 -12.75 17.48 17.30
C GLN A 421 -13.33 17.95 18.63
N ASP A 422 -12.96 17.28 19.72
CA ASP A 422 -13.50 17.52 21.06
C ASP A 422 -12.98 18.83 21.69
N SER A 423 -11.92 19.44 21.13
CA SER A 423 -11.42 20.74 21.56
C SER A 423 -12.35 21.92 21.24
N PHE A 424 -13.34 21.70 20.37
CA PHE A 424 -14.35 22.69 20.01
C PHE A 424 -15.71 22.31 20.61
N SER A 425 -16.38 23.28 21.24
CA SER A 425 -17.73 23.08 21.78
C SER A 425 -18.79 22.85 20.70
N ASP A 426 -18.56 23.41 19.51
CA ASP A 426 -19.38 23.19 18.33
C ASP A 426 -18.78 22.06 17.49
N LYS A 427 -19.53 20.96 17.35
CA LYS A 427 -19.11 19.79 16.58
C LYS A 427 -18.77 20.13 15.14
N GLN A 428 -19.49 21.08 14.52
CA GLN A 428 -19.21 21.50 13.15
C GLN A 428 -17.85 22.19 13.04
N ARG A 429 -17.51 23.05 14.01
CA ARG A 429 -16.17 23.67 14.10
C ARG A 429 -15.08 22.63 14.36
N GLY A 430 -15.40 21.57 15.10
CA GLY A 430 -14.51 20.41 15.26
C GLY A 430 -14.18 19.74 13.93
N ILE A 431 -15.19 19.47 13.09
CA ILE A 431 -14.97 18.92 11.73
C ILE A 431 -14.18 19.92 10.87
N GLN A 432 -14.50 21.21 10.98
CA GLN A 432 -13.79 22.28 10.27
C GLN A 432 -12.28 22.26 10.55
N ALA A 433 -11.92 22.20 11.83
CA ALA A 433 -10.52 22.18 12.27
C ALA A 433 -9.79 20.95 11.76
N VAL A 434 -10.44 19.79 11.76
CA VAL A 434 -9.89 18.55 11.22
C VAL A 434 -9.52 18.69 9.73
N PHE A 435 -10.39 19.24 8.88
CA PHE A 435 -10.08 19.48 7.46
C PHE A 435 -8.93 20.48 7.27
N LEU A 436 -8.91 21.56 8.04
CA LEU A 436 -7.84 22.57 7.95
C LEU A 436 -6.48 22.03 8.39
N ILE A 437 -6.44 21.27 9.50
CA ILE A 437 -5.20 20.65 9.99
C ILE A 437 -4.74 19.57 9.01
N GLY A 438 -5.65 18.74 8.52
CA GLY A 438 -5.35 17.75 7.48
C GLY A 438 -4.74 18.38 6.23
N ALA A 439 -5.32 19.49 5.75
CA ALA A 439 -4.78 20.26 4.62
C ALA A 439 -3.38 20.81 4.89
N ALA A 440 -3.11 21.30 6.11
CA ALA A 440 -1.78 21.78 6.49
C ALA A 440 -0.73 20.65 6.49
N PHE A 441 -1.09 19.45 6.99
CA PHE A 441 -0.22 18.27 6.92
C PHE A 441 0.02 17.81 5.48
N ALA A 442 -1.01 17.84 4.63
CA ALA A 442 -0.87 17.57 3.20
C ALA A 442 0.06 18.58 2.50
N ALA A 443 0.02 19.86 2.90
CA ALA A 443 0.92 20.89 2.37
C ALA A 443 2.38 20.58 2.70
N VAL A 444 2.66 20.19 3.95
CA VAL A 444 4.00 19.78 4.38
C VAL A 444 4.43 18.51 3.63
N GLY A 445 3.54 17.54 3.46
CA GLY A 445 3.77 16.35 2.63
C GLY A 445 4.15 16.70 1.20
N GLY A 446 3.48 17.69 0.59
CA GLY A 446 3.81 18.20 -0.74
C GLY A 446 5.19 18.84 -0.84
N LEU A 447 5.61 19.60 0.18
CA LEU A 447 6.97 20.15 0.25
C LEU A 447 8.02 19.03 0.38
N VAL A 448 7.77 18.05 1.26
CA VAL A 448 8.62 16.87 1.40
C VAL A 448 8.74 16.12 0.07
N ALA A 449 7.61 15.88 -0.60
CA ALA A 449 7.57 15.21 -1.90
C ALA A 449 8.42 15.95 -2.94
N TRP A 450 8.27 17.27 -3.02
CA TRP A 450 9.00 18.08 -4.01
C TRP A 450 10.51 18.11 -3.78
N PHE A 451 10.96 18.24 -2.53
CA PHE A 451 12.38 18.46 -2.21
C PHE A 451 13.17 17.19 -1.90
N LEU A 452 12.54 16.14 -1.37
CA LEU A 452 13.25 14.95 -0.86
C LEU A 452 13.05 13.68 -1.70
N ILE A 453 11.96 13.57 -2.47
CA ILE A 453 11.75 12.40 -3.33
C ILE A 453 12.66 12.50 -4.56
N PRO A 454 13.50 11.48 -4.82
CA PRO A 454 14.36 11.47 -5.99
C PRO A 454 13.57 11.18 -7.27
N ASP A 455 13.94 11.81 -8.38
CA ASP A 455 13.58 11.32 -9.71
C ASP A 455 14.51 10.15 -10.04
N LYS A 456 13.97 8.94 -10.12
CA LYS A 456 14.72 7.71 -10.42
C LYS A 456 14.44 7.21 -11.83
N ASP A 457 15.44 6.53 -12.39
CA ASP A 457 15.31 5.83 -13.67
C ASP A 457 14.29 4.69 -13.57
N LYS A 458 13.72 4.31 -14.71
CA LYS A 458 12.69 3.27 -14.77
C LYS A 458 13.25 1.86 -14.56
N GLU A 459 14.55 1.64 -14.71
CA GLU A 459 15.18 0.31 -14.62
C GLU A 459 15.71 0.06 -13.21
N LEU A 460 15.30 -1.04 -12.56
CA LEU A 460 15.76 -1.36 -11.20
C LEU A 460 17.21 -1.87 -11.18
N GLU A 461 17.63 -2.56 -12.24
CA GLU A 461 18.98 -3.12 -12.35
C GLU A 461 20.07 -2.06 -12.42
N SER A 462 19.75 -0.85 -12.90
CA SER A 462 20.70 0.26 -12.94
C SER A 462 21.07 0.72 -11.52
N GLU A 463 20.11 0.77 -10.60
CA GLU A 463 20.37 1.10 -9.19
C GLU A 463 21.19 0.01 -8.51
N ASP A 464 20.90 -1.26 -8.79
CA ASP A 464 21.67 -2.39 -8.26
C ASP A 464 23.13 -2.35 -8.72
N ALA A 465 23.38 -2.04 -10.01
CA ALA A 465 24.73 -1.86 -10.55
C ALA A 465 25.46 -0.68 -9.90
N GLN A 466 24.80 0.48 -9.77
CA GLN A 466 25.40 1.65 -9.13
C GLN A 466 25.68 1.42 -7.64
N PHE A 467 24.84 0.64 -6.96
CA PHE A 467 25.03 0.29 -5.56
C PHE A 467 26.25 -0.62 -5.38
N ARG A 468 26.41 -1.64 -6.24
CA ARG A 468 27.58 -2.52 -6.24
C ARG A 468 28.88 -1.74 -6.43
N LEU A 469 28.94 -0.89 -7.46
CA LEU A 469 30.11 -0.04 -7.73
C LEU A 469 30.47 0.85 -6.53
N TYR A 470 29.48 1.40 -5.83
CA TYR A 470 29.72 2.21 -4.65
C TYR A 470 30.28 1.40 -3.47
N LEU A 471 29.80 0.18 -3.27
CA LEU A 471 30.33 -0.71 -2.25
C LEU A 471 31.78 -1.10 -2.56
N GLU A 472 32.08 -1.45 -3.81
CA GLU A 472 33.45 -1.75 -4.26
C GLU A 472 34.40 -0.56 -4.05
N GLN A 473 33.97 0.64 -4.43
CA GLN A 473 34.74 1.88 -4.22
C GLN A 473 35.04 2.19 -2.75
N ASN A 474 34.18 1.75 -1.83
CA ASN A 474 34.36 1.91 -0.39
C ASN A 474 34.99 0.68 0.27
N GLY A 475 35.57 -0.23 -0.51
CA GLY A 475 36.36 -1.36 -0.01
C GLY A 475 35.55 -2.53 0.54
N TYR A 476 34.25 -2.60 0.24
CA TYR A 476 33.41 -3.74 0.62
C TYR A 476 33.75 -4.96 -0.24
N LYS A 477 34.01 -6.11 0.40
CA LYS A 477 34.40 -7.38 -0.25
C LYS A 477 33.34 -8.49 -0.14
N GLY A 478 32.11 -8.15 0.23
CA GLY A 478 31.05 -9.16 0.40
C GLY A 478 30.56 -9.74 -0.92
N SER A 479 30.09 -10.99 -0.89
CA SER A 479 29.52 -11.70 -2.04
C SER A 479 28.03 -11.36 -2.25
N PHE A 480 27.60 -11.19 -3.49
CA PHE A 480 26.19 -11.00 -3.86
C PHE A 480 25.61 -12.28 -4.48
N GLY A 481 24.46 -12.75 -3.97
CA GLY A 481 23.65 -13.79 -4.60
C GLY A 481 24.28 -15.20 -4.68
N GLU A 482 23.50 -16.15 -5.18
CA GLU A 482 24.03 -17.40 -5.75
C GLU A 482 24.38 -17.16 -7.21
N ALA A 483 25.59 -17.53 -7.64
CA ALA A 483 25.86 -17.71 -9.06
C ALA A 483 24.86 -18.74 -9.57
N LEU A 484 23.95 -18.34 -10.46
CA LEU A 484 23.13 -19.29 -11.20
C LEU A 484 24.14 -20.21 -11.88
N LYS A 485 24.15 -21.50 -11.51
CA LYS A 485 24.91 -22.47 -12.27
C LYS A 485 24.28 -22.50 -13.66
N ASP A 486 25.05 -22.07 -14.64
CA ASP A 486 24.74 -22.12 -16.07
C ASP A 486 24.28 -23.53 -16.49
#